data_AF-A0A9Q1C510-F1
#
_entry.id   AF-A0A9Q1C510-F1
#
_cell.length_a   1.000
_cell.length_b   1.000
_cell.length_c   1.000
_cell.angle_alpha   90.00
_cell.angle_beta   90.00
_cell.angle_gamma   90.00
#
_symmetry.space_group_name_H-M   'P 1'
#
loop_
_entity.id
_entity.type
_entity.pdbx_description
1 polymer ?
#
loop_
_entity_poly.entity_id
_entity_poly.type
_entity_poly.pdbx_seq_one_letter_code
_entity_poly.pdbx_strand_id
1 'polypeptide(L)'
;MSGLNTQKKAEKPEKGTGKGRKDDSCGSSEPSLQRHVSNVQDPTKRLTRSSSTLLEHEGISESVRLAIDTFKITVDETLKNFSDCLKQLEKDLGSAVDFQANRIDDLERKFLTLEKSCSENDIGNLQNRLKAQADQINKLERMSRRNNFRLVGCPCEENEKCEDIVQSILTEKFKMTAVHIERAHRDGRGNNGRSPHILVKCLSYKDKMNILRNAD
;
A
#
# COMPACT_ATOMS: atom_id res chain seq x y z
N MET A 1 -38.17 7.90 -14.46
CA MET A 1 -37.70 9.14 -15.12
C MET A 1 -36.34 9.48 -14.55
N SER A 2 -35.37 9.75 -15.43
CA SER A 2 -34.12 10.55 -15.26
C SER A 2 -33.29 10.32 -13.98
N GLY A 3 -32.07 9.77 -14.00
CA GLY A 3 -30.97 9.97 -14.95
C GLY A 3 -30.03 11.06 -14.44
N LEU A 4 -28.76 10.72 -14.15
CA LEU A 4 -27.54 11.54 -13.91
C LEU A 4 -26.51 10.53 -13.31
N ASN A 5 -25.52 9.92 -13.97
CA ASN A 5 -24.43 10.32 -14.88
C ASN A 5 -23.45 11.36 -14.31
N THR A 6 -22.26 10.91 -13.90
CA THR A 6 -21.00 11.63 -14.16
C THR A 6 -19.78 10.72 -13.99
N GLN A 7 -19.07 10.55 -15.11
CA GLN A 7 -17.73 10.01 -15.22
C GLN A 7 -16.71 11.07 -14.76
N LYS A 8 -15.60 10.66 -14.14
CA LYS A 8 -14.37 11.46 -14.09
C LYS A 8 -13.12 10.58 -14.27
N LYS A 9 -12.17 11.20 -14.95
CA LYS A 9 -11.15 10.67 -15.86
C LYS A 9 -9.83 10.41 -15.11
N ALA A 10 -9.03 9.50 -15.66
CA ALA A 10 -7.68 9.18 -15.26
C ALA A 10 -6.66 10.29 -15.59
N GLU A 11 -5.64 10.45 -14.75
CA GLU A 11 -4.40 11.17 -15.04
C GLU A 11 -3.19 10.31 -14.63
N LYS A 12 -2.26 10.13 -15.57
CA LYS A 12 -0.91 9.59 -15.38
C LYS A 12 0.08 10.75 -15.38
N PRO A 13 1.22 10.69 -14.67
CA PRO A 13 2.38 11.50 -15.01
C PRO A 13 3.41 10.73 -15.83
N GLU A 14 3.92 11.42 -16.84
CA GLU A 14 4.87 10.96 -17.85
C GLU A 14 6.32 10.91 -17.36
N LYS A 15 7.11 10.10 -18.07
CA LYS A 15 8.55 9.94 -17.96
C LYS A 15 9.26 11.11 -18.66
N GLY A 16 10.23 11.73 -17.99
CA GLY A 16 11.16 12.69 -18.58
C GLY A 16 12.59 12.15 -18.56
N THR A 17 13.11 11.81 -19.75
CA THR A 17 14.51 11.44 -20.03
C THR A 17 15.36 12.69 -20.27
N GLY A 18 16.59 12.73 -19.74
CA GLY A 18 17.58 13.76 -20.11
C GLY A 18 19.01 13.35 -19.79
N LYS A 19 19.78 12.97 -20.83
CA LYS A 19 21.22 12.73 -20.83
C LYS A 19 21.96 13.99 -21.32
N GLY A 20 23.15 14.27 -20.77
CA GLY A 20 24.20 15.12 -21.36
C GLY A 20 24.98 15.89 -20.27
N ARG A 21 26.20 15.52 -19.88
CA ARG A 21 27.55 15.64 -20.48
C ARG A 21 28.24 17.02 -20.29
N LYS A 22 29.39 16.94 -19.61
CA LYS A 22 30.70 17.60 -19.77
C LYS A 22 30.98 18.97 -19.13
N ASP A 23 32.05 18.92 -18.31
CA ASP A 23 33.28 19.74 -18.27
C ASP A 23 33.15 21.27 -18.29
N ASP A 24 33.69 21.93 -17.28
CA ASP A 24 34.82 22.86 -17.47
C ASP A 24 35.37 23.42 -16.13
N SER A 25 36.70 23.43 -16.08
CA SER A 25 37.57 24.11 -15.13
C SER A 25 37.53 25.64 -15.24
N CYS A 26 37.74 26.38 -14.15
CA CYS A 26 38.48 27.65 -14.22
C CYS A 26 38.96 28.11 -12.84
N GLY A 27 40.25 28.46 -12.75
CA GLY A 27 40.85 29.14 -11.60
C GLY A 27 41.07 30.64 -11.85
N SER A 28 41.95 31.22 -11.01
CA SER A 28 42.51 32.60 -11.02
C SER A 28 41.56 33.71 -10.55
N SER A 29 41.97 34.79 -9.86
CA SER A 29 43.29 35.43 -9.72
C SER A 29 43.29 36.46 -8.55
N GLU A 30 44.49 36.83 -8.10
CA GLU A 30 44.83 37.99 -7.26
C GLU A 30 44.27 39.35 -7.74
N PRO A 31 44.33 40.39 -6.88
CA PRO A 31 44.66 41.72 -7.37
C PRO A 31 45.83 42.36 -6.62
N SER A 32 46.80 42.82 -7.41
CA SER A 32 47.88 43.73 -7.03
C SER A 32 47.59 45.12 -7.60
N LEU A 33 47.75 46.18 -6.79
CA LEU A 33 47.82 47.57 -7.26
C LEU A 33 48.88 48.37 -6.48
N GLN A 34 49.92 48.75 -7.23
CA GLN A 34 50.87 49.87 -7.05
C GLN A 34 50.12 51.22 -7.15
N ARG A 35 50.61 52.44 -6.84
CA ARG A 35 51.85 53.11 -6.39
C ARG A 35 51.48 54.60 -6.22
N HIS A 36 52.19 55.37 -5.39
CA HIS A 36 52.79 56.68 -5.74
C HIS A 36 53.68 57.21 -4.59
N VAL A 37 55.02 57.26 -4.77
CA VAL A 37 55.93 58.44 -4.91
C VAL A 37 55.64 59.60 -3.93
N SER A 38 56.59 60.17 -3.19
CA SER A 38 57.94 60.62 -3.61
C SER A 38 58.82 61.09 -2.43
N ASN A 39 60.13 60.83 -2.54
CA ASN A 39 61.28 61.72 -2.31
C ASN A 39 61.48 62.40 -0.93
N VAL A 40 62.66 62.23 -0.31
CA VAL A 40 63.59 63.30 0.16
C VAL A 40 64.80 62.67 0.90
N GLN A 41 65.97 62.89 0.28
CA GLN A 41 67.33 63.13 0.79
C GLN A 41 68.00 62.23 1.84
N ASP A 42 69.15 61.70 1.38
CA ASP A 42 70.31 61.22 2.12
C ASP A 42 71.22 62.41 2.50
N PRO A 43 71.76 62.46 3.74
CA PRO A 43 73.11 62.99 3.92
C PRO A 43 73.99 62.07 4.78
N THR A 44 75.18 61.82 4.25
CA THR A 44 76.21 60.98 4.85
C THR A 44 77.04 61.70 5.93
N LYS A 45 77.46 60.91 6.93
CA LYS A 45 78.66 61.00 7.82
C LYS A 45 78.70 62.07 8.93
N ARG A 46 78.74 61.62 10.20
CA ARG A 46 79.98 61.46 11.01
C ARG A 46 79.75 60.97 12.46
N LEU A 47 80.54 59.95 12.82
CA LEU A 47 81.33 59.77 14.05
C LEU A 47 80.70 59.56 15.46
N THR A 48 81.06 58.39 15.99
CA THR A 48 81.45 58.04 17.38
C THR A 48 80.44 57.41 18.33
N ARG A 49 80.89 56.25 18.86
CA ARG A 49 80.75 55.73 20.22
C ARG A 49 79.31 55.58 20.74
N SER A 50 78.90 54.33 20.97
CA SER A 50 78.97 53.73 22.32
C SER A 50 78.55 52.26 22.26
N SER A 51 79.47 51.37 22.65
CA SER A 51 79.23 49.96 22.95
C SER A 51 78.53 49.85 24.29
N SER A 52 77.31 49.28 24.37
CA SER A 52 76.76 48.66 25.60
C SER A 52 75.30 48.17 25.44
N THR A 53 75.00 47.18 24.59
CA THR A 53 73.70 46.46 24.62
C THR A 53 73.79 45.02 24.08
N LEU A 54 74.86 44.27 24.36
CA LEU A 54 75.06 42.90 23.83
C LEU A 54 74.76 41.76 24.82
N LEU A 55 74.01 41.98 25.91
CA LEU A 55 73.77 40.95 26.92
C LEU A 55 72.30 40.59 27.20
N GLU A 56 71.31 41.17 26.50
CA GLU A 56 69.88 40.82 26.68
C GLU A 56 69.25 40.04 25.51
N HIS A 57 69.95 39.91 24.37
CA HIS A 57 69.36 39.39 23.12
C HIS A 57 69.31 37.85 23.04
N GLU A 58 70.15 37.13 23.79
CA GLU A 58 70.20 35.66 23.75
C GLU A 58 69.05 35.00 24.54
N GLY A 59 68.65 35.57 25.68
CA GLY A 59 67.55 35.03 26.50
C GLY A 59 66.18 35.16 25.83
N ILE A 60 65.96 36.23 25.06
CA ILE A 60 64.72 36.45 24.30
C ILE A 60 64.62 35.42 23.17
N SER A 61 65.71 35.16 22.46
CA SER A 61 65.74 34.18 21.35
C SER A 61 65.44 32.76 21.82
N GLU A 62 65.99 32.33 22.95
CA GLU A 62 65.69 31.00 23.53
C GLU A 62 64.25 30.90 24.05
N SER A 63 63.71 31.96 24.67
CA SER A 63 62.31 31.97 25.13
C SER A 63 61.31 31.86 23.97
N VAL A 64 61.58 32.53 22.84
CA VAL A 64 60.76 32.46 21.63
C VAL A 64 60.87 31.07 21.00
N ARG A 65 62.07 30.48 20.98
CA ARG A 65 62.29 29.12 20.48
C ARG A 65 61.54 28.07 21.30
N LEU A 66 61.59 28.16 22.63
CA LEU A 66 60.82 27.29 23.53
C LEU A 66 59.30 27.45 23.33
N ALA A 67 58.82 28.66 23.12
CA ALA A 67 57.41 28.91 22.81
C ALA A 67 57.00 28.30 21.46
N ILE A 68 57.86 28.39 20.44
CA ILE A 68 57.64 27.77 19.13
C ILE A 68 57.61 26.25 19.25
N ASP A 69 58.53 25.65 20.02
CA ASP A 69 58.57 24.19 20.18
C ASP A 69 57.38 23.67 21.00
N THR A 70 56.95 24.42 22.02
CA THR A 70 55.71 24.13 22.77
C THR A 70 54.47 24.25 21.89
N PHE A 71 54.43 25.28 21.03
CA PHE A 71 53.34 25.47 20.07
C PHE A 71 53.30 24.34 19.04
N LYS A 72 54.43 23.91 18.48
CA LYS A 72 54.51 22.75 17.58
C LYS A 72 53.94 21.50 18.23
N ILE A 73 54.35 21.20 19.47
CA ILE A 73 53.83 20.05 20.22
C ILE A 73 52.31 20.15 20.37
N THR A 74 51.80 21.33 20.74
CA THR A 74 50.36 21.55 20.91
C THR A 74 49.59 21.39 19.59
N VAL A 75 50.14 21.90 18.48
CA VAL A 75 49.56 21.74 17.14
C VAL A 75 49.55 20.27 16.73
N ASP A 76 50.66 19.56 16.88
CA ASP A 76 50.76 18.13 16.54
C ASP A 76 49.77 17.27 17.36
N GLU A 77 49.63 17.56 18.65
CA GLU A 77 48.65 16.92 19.52
C GLU A 77 47.21 17.21 19.05
N THR A 78 46.88 18.46 18.71
CA THR A 78 45.54 18.82 18.24
C THR A 78 45.20 18.18 16.89
N LEU A 79 46.16 18.12 15.96
CA LEU A 79 46.00 17.47 14.66
C LEU A 79 45.83 15.96 14.81
N LYS A 80 46.57 15.34 15.73
CA LYS A 80 46.41 13.91 16.06
C LYS A 80 45.03 13.63 16.62
N ASN A 81 44.58 14.42 17.59
CA ASN A 81 43.25 14.29 18.18
C ASN A 81 42.14 14.48 17.14
N PHE A 82 42.30 15.44 16.22
CA PHE A 82 41.35 15.65 15.12
C PHE A 82 41.33 14.48 14.14
N SER A 83 42.49 13.95 13.77
CA SER A 83 42.61 12.74 12.94
C SER A 83 41.92 11.54 13.60
N ASP A 84 42.11 11.35 14.90
CA ASP A 84 41.49 10.23 15.61
C ASP A 84 39.97 10.41 15.74
N CYS A 85 39.49 11.65 15.91
CA CYS A 85 38.07 11.98 15.86
C CYS A 85 37.45 11.68 14.48
N LEU A 86 38.14 12.04 13.39
CA LEU A 86 37.69 11.74 12.02
C LEU A 86 37.60 10.24 11.77
N LYS A 87 38.59 9.45 12.22
CA LYS A 87 38.55 7.98 12.09
C LYS A 87 37.39 7.36 12.86
N GLN A 88 37.11 7.88 14.06
CA GLN A 88 36.00 7.40 14.86
C GLN A 88 34.66 7.74 14.18
N LEU A 89 34.51 8.95 13.65
CA LEU A 89 33.32 9.37 12.92
C LEU A 89 33.10 8.52 11.65
N GLU A 90 34.16 8.23 10.91
CA GLU A 90 34.11 7.36 9.73
C GLU A 90 33.62 5.94 10.11
N LYS A 91 34.14 5.39 11.21
CA LYS A 91 33.72 4.09 11.74
C LYS A 91 32.26 4.09 12.17
N ASP A 92 31.82 5.13 12.88
CA ASP A 92 30.44 5.23 13.35
C ASP A 92 29.48 5.36 12.18
N LEU A 93 29.83 6.17 11.17
CA LEU A 93 29.05 6.30 9.94
C LEU A 93 28.99 4.99 9.16
N GLY A 94 30.12 4.28 9.02
CA GLY A 94 30.15 2.95 8.39
C GLY A 94 29.20 1.97 9.09
N SER A 95 29.25 1.91 10.42
CA SER A 95 28.37 1.04 11.19
C SER A 95 26.88 1.40 11.05
N ALA A 96 26.56 2.70 10.95
CA ALA A 96 25.20 3.16 10.74
C ALA A 96 24.70 2.80 9.33
N VAL A 97 25.55 2.95 8.31
CA VAL A 97 25.23 2.55 6.93
C VAL A 97 24.98 1.05 6.85
N ASP A 98 25.85 0.23 7.45
CA ASP A 98 25.70 -1.22 7.47
C ASP A 98 24.42 -1.63 8.20
N PHE A 99 24.09 -0.99 9.32
CA PHE A 99 22.85 -1.25 10.05
C PHE A 99 21.62 -0.94 9.19
N GLN A 100 21.63 0.19 8.48
CA GLN A 100 20.52 0.56 7.60
C GLN A 100 20.40 -0.37 6.39
N ALA A 101 21.52 -0.79 5.78
CA ALA A 101 21.53 -1.75 4.69
C ALA A 101 20.88 -3.07 5.12
N ASN A 102 21.28 -3.61 6.27
CA ASN A 102 20.69 -4.83 6.83
C ASN A 102 19.18 -4.68 7.10
N ARG A 103 18.77 -3.52 7.63
CA ARG A 103 17.35 -3.23 7.88
C ARG A 103 16.54 -3.13 6.59
N ILE A 104 17.12 -2.57 5.52
CA ILE A 104 16.50 -2.50 4.20
C ILE A 104 16.33 -3.92 3.65
N ASP A 105 17.37 -4.74 3.68
CA ASP A 105 17.30 -6.15 3.23
C ASP A 105 16.22 -6.95 3.98
N ASP A 106 16.11 -6.75 5.30
CA ASP A 106 15.06 -7.37 6.12
C ASP A 106 13.66 -6.94 5.71
N LEU A 107 13.48 -5.65 5.42
CA LEU A 107 12.20 -5.10 4.97
C LEU A 107 11.83 -5.62 3.57
N GLU A 108 12.79 -5.70 2.65
CA GLU A 108 12.58 -6.27 1.32
C GLU A 108 12.18 -7.75 1.41
N ARG A 109 12.85 -8.55 2.24
CA ARG A 109 12.48 -9.95 2.48
C ARG A 109 11.05 -10.09 3.03
N LYS A 110 10.67 -9.25 4.00
CA LYS A 110 9.31 -9.23 4.56
C LYS A 110 8.30 -8.81 3.51
N PHE A 111 8.63 -7.82 2.70
CA PHE A 111 7.76 -7.33 1.63
C PHE A 111 7.51 -8.41 0.58
N LEU A 112 8.55 -9.10 0.09
CA LEU A 112 8.41 -10.21 -0.85
C LEU A 112 7.56 -11.35 -0.29
N THR A 113 7.73 -11.67 1.01
CA THR A 113 6.92 -12.69 1.68
C THR A 113 5.46 -12.27 1.77
N LEU A 114 5.21 -11.01 2.16
CA LEU A 114 3.87 -10.46 2.29
C LEU A 114 3.19 -10.38 0.92
N GLU A 115 3.87 -9.89 -0.10
CA GLU A 115 3.39 -9.81 -1.48
C GLU A 115 3.00 -11.21 -1.96
N LYS A 116 3.85 -12.23 -1.79
CA LYS A 116 3.52 -13.62 -2.14
C LYS A 116 2.29 -14.17 -1.42
N SER A 117 2.10 -13.80 -0.15
CA SER A 117 0.94 -14.22 0.63
C SER A 117 -0.34 -13.47 0.26
N CYS A 118 -0.23 -12.20 -0.12
CA CYS A 118 -1.38 -11.30 -0.23
C CYS A 118 -1.91 -11.15 -1.66
N SER A 119 -1.07 -11.37 -2.67
CA SER A 119 -1.31 -10.79 -3.99
C SER A 119 -2.48 -11.41 -4.75
N GLU A 120 -2.54 -12.74 -4.94
CA GLU A 120 -3.47 -13.28 -5.95
C GLU A 120 -4.08 -14.63 -5.59
N ASN A 121 -3.32 -15.49 -4.91
CA ASN A 121 -3.77 -16.85 -4.61
C ASN A 121 -4.95 -16.87 -3.64
N ASP A 122 -4.89 -16.10 -2.56
CA ASP A 122 -5.95 -16.12 -1.53
C ASP A 122 -7.24 -15.48 -2.04
N ILE A 123 -7.14 -14.36 -2.75
CA ILE A 123 -8.29 -13.69 -3.35
C ILE A 123 -8.93 -14.59 -4.41
N GLY A 124 -8.13 -15.19 -5.30
CA GLY A 124 -8.62 -16.15 -6.30
C GLY A 124 -9.27 -17.38 -5.67
N ASN A 125 -8.65 -17.94 -4.64
CA ASN A 125 -9.18 -19.08 -3.89
C ASN A 125 -10.51 -18.76 -3.20
N LEU A 126 -10.62 -17.60 -2.56
CA LEU A 126 -11.86 -17.14 -1.92
C LEU A 126 -12.96 -16.93 -2.95
N GLN A 127 -12.66 -16.28 -4.09
CA GLN A 127 -13.62 -16.09 -5.17
C GLN A 127 -14.12 -17.42 -5.74
N ASN A 128 -13.21 -18.39 -5.92
CA ASN A 128 -13.58 -19.73 -6.40
C ASN A 128 -14.45 -20.48 -5.38
N ARG A 129 -14.12 -20.40 -4.09
CA ARG A 129 -14.94 -20.98 -3.02
C ARG A 129 -16.33 -20.36 -2.97
N LEU A 130 -16.42 -19.03 -3.12
CA LEU A 130 -17.69 -18.31 -3.13
C LEU A 130 -18.56 -18.76 -4.30
N LYS A 131 -17.99 -18.86 -5.52
CA LYS A 131 -18.69 -19.38 -6.69
C LYS A 131 -19.16 -20.82 -6.48
N ALA A 132 -18.27 -21.70 -6.01
CA ALA A 132 -18.62 -23.09 -5.73
C ALA A 132 -19.74 -23.23 -4.70
N GLN A 133 -19.71 -22.42 -3.64
CA GLN A 133 -20.79 -22.37 -2.63
C GLN A 133 -22.09 -21.85 -3.23
N ALA A 134 -22.06 -20.81 -4.05
CA ALA A 134 -23.25 -20.29 -4.73
C ALA A 134 -23.88 -21.36 -5.64
N ASP A 135 -23.08 -22.10 -6.39
CA ASP A 135 -23.54 -23.20 -7.23
C ASP A 135 -24.13 -24.36 -6.41
N GLN A 136 -23.52 -24.68 -5.27
CA GLN A 136 -24.06 -25.67 -4.33
C GLN A 136 -25.39 -25.22 -3.73
N ILE A 137 -25.52 -23.97 -3.32
CA ILE A 137 -26.76 -23.40 -2.80
C ILE A 137 -27.86 -23.48 -3.87
N ASN A 138 -27.57 -23.06 -5.10
CA ASN A 138 -28.50 -23.15 -6.22
C ASN A 138 -28.93 -24.59 -6.50
N LYS A 139 -27.98 -25.54 -6.45
CA LYS A 139 -28.27 -26.97 -6.62
C LYS A 139 -29.19 -27.49 -5.52
N LEU A 140 -28.90 -27.17 -4.25
CA LEU A 140 -29.68 -27.60 -3.11
C LEU A 140 -31.09 -26.97 -3.13
N GLU A 141 -31.20 -25.69 -3.47
CA GLU A 141 -32.48 -25.00 -3.63
C GLU A 141 -33.35 -25.65 -4.72
N ARG A 142 -32.76 -25.95 -5.89
CA ARG A 142 -33.45 -26.66 -6.98
C ARG A 142 -33.91 -28.04 -6.54
N MET A 143 -33.08 -28.79 -5.83
CA MET A 143 -33.46 -30.12 -5.32
C MET A 143 -34.55 -30.04 -4.25
N SER A 144 -34.49 -29.04 -3.36
CA SER A 144 -35.49 -28.80 -2.33
C SER A 144 -36.85 -28.44 -2.94
N ARG A 145 -36.88 -27.58 -3.98
CA ARG A 145 -38.11 -27.17 -4.67
C ARG A 145 -38.56 -28.15 -5.75
N ARG A 146 -37.78 -29.19 -6.03
CA ARG A 146 -38.00 -30.10 -7.16
C ARG A 146 -39.40 -30.72 -7.13
N ASN A 147 -39.87 -31.12 -5.95
CA ASN A 147 -41.17 -31.75 -5.77
C ASN A 147 -42.31 -30.76 -5.52
N ASN A 148 -42.03 -29.46 -5.56
CA ASN A 148 -43.01 -28.43 -5.28
C ASN A 148 -43.63 -27.90 -6.57
N PHE A 149 -44.93 -27.63 -6.57
CA PHE A 149 -45.63 -26.90 -7.64
C PHE A 149 -46.57 -25.84 -7.03
N ARG A 150 -47.01 -24.89 -7.86
CA ARG A 150 -47.88 -23.80 -7.42
C ARG A 150 -49.21 -23.86 -8.16
N LEU A 151 -50.30 -23.74 -7.40
CA LEU A 151 -51.63 -23.48 -7.97
C LEU A 151 -51.92 -21.98 -7.89
N VAL A 152 -52.33 -21.43 -9.03
CA VAL A 152 -52.59 -20.01 -9.23
C VAL A 152 -54.07 -19.81 -9.51
N GLY A 153 -54.67 -18.73 -8.99
CA GLY A 153 -56.05 -18.37 -9.27
C GLY A 153 -57.11 -19.04 -8.38
N CYS A 154 -56.71 -19.77 -7.34
CA CYS A 154 -57.66 -20.29 -6.35
C CYS A 154 -58.10 -19.16 -5.40
N PRO A 155 -59.42 -18.90 -5.25
CA PRO A 155 -59.95 -17.92 -4.29
C PRO A 155 -59.52 -18.29 -2.87
N CYS A 156 -59.40 -17.29 -1.98
CA CYS A 156 -58.96 -17.49 -0.61
C CYS A 156 -60.18 -17.43 0.31
N GLU A 157 -60.47 -18.53 0.99
CA GLU A 157 -61.54 -18.61 1.97
C GLU A 157 -60.98 -18.62 3.40
N GLU A 158 -61.74 -18.11 4.37
CA GLU A 158 -61.36 -18.18 5.78
C GLU A 158 -61.43 -19.64 6.28
N ASN A 159 -60.39 -20.11 6.97
CA ASN A 159 -60.24 -21.48 7.47
C ASN A 159 -60.25 -22.59 6.40
N GLU A 160 -59.74 -22.29 5.19
CA GLU A 160 -59.63 -23.29 4.14
C GLU A 160 -58.57 -24.37 4.45
N LYS A 161 -58.89 -25.62 4.11
CA LYS A 161 -57.92 -26.72 4.06
C LYS A 161 -57.34 -26.79 2.66
N CYS A 162 -56.13 -26.26 2.49
CA CYS A 162 -55.45 -26.21 1.20
C CYS A 162 -55.26 -27.60 0.57
N GLU A 163 -55.08 -28.65 1.38
CA GLU A 163 -54.90 -30.03 0.90
C GLU A 163 -56.17 -30.56 0.21
N ASP A 164 -57.34 -30.30 0.80
CA ASP A 164 -58.63 -30.72 0.25
C ASP A 164 -58.93 -30.01 -1.08
N ILE A 165 -58.61 -28.71 -1.17
CA ILE A 165 -58.75 -27.91 -2.40
C ILE A 165 -57.87 -28.47 -3.52
N VAL A 166 -56.61 -28.83 -3.20
CA VAL A 166 -55.71 -29.39 -4.21
C VAL A 166 -56.22 -30.75 -4.66
N GLN A 167 -56.68 -31.60 -3.73
CA GLN A 167 -57.18 -32.93 -4.03
C GLN A 167 -58.45 -32.89 -4.88
N SER A 168 -59.38 -31.95 -4.60
CA SER A 168 -60.59 -31.76 -5.40
C SER A 168 -60.24 -31.33 -6.83
N ILE A 169 -59.33 -30.37 -7.02
CA ILE A 169 -58.88 -29.93 -8.34
C ILE A 169 -58.23 -31.09 -9.11
N LEU A 170 -57.36 -31.86 -8.46
CA LEU A 170 -56.70 -33.03 -9.07
C LEU A 170 -57.70 -34.12 -9.50
N THR A 171 -58.76 -34.33 -8.70
CA THR A 171 -59.78 -35.33 -8.99
C THR A 171 -60.75 -34.86 -10.06
N GLU A 172 -61.23 -33.62 -9.97
CA GLU A 172 -62.27 -33.08 -10.87
C GLU A 172 -61.72 -32.70 -12.24
N LYS A 173 -60.57 -32.01 -12.29
CA LYS A 173 -59.99 -31.50 -13.54
C LYS A 173 -59.08 -32.51 -14.20
N PHE A 174 -58.21 -33.15 -13.41
CA PHE A 174 -57.17 -34.02 -13.93
C PHE A 174 -57.54 -35.51 -13.86
N LYS A 175 -58.65 -35.87 -13.20
CA LYS A 175 -59.10 -37.27 -13.00
C LYS A 175 -58.01 -38.15 -12.36
N MET A 176 -57.16 -37.55 -11.52
CA MET A 176 -56.06 -38.21 -10.84
C MET A 176 -56.41 -38.44 -9.37
N THR A 177 -56.75 -39.68 -9.00
CA THR A 177 -57.11 -40.04 -7.62
C THR A 177 -55.95 -40.60 -6.79
N ALA A 178 -54.88 -41.07 -7.45
CA ALA A 178 -53.75 -41.74 -6.80
C ALA A 178 -52.58 -40.81 -6.42
N VAL A 179 -52.77 -39.49 -6.45
CA VAL A 179 -51.71 -38.53 -6.13
C VAL A 179 -51.67 -38.29 -4.62
N HIS A 180 -50.50 -38.52 -4.01
CA HIS A 180 -50.26 -38.23 -2.61
C HIS A 180 -49.57 -36.88 -2.42
N ILE A 181 -50.30 -35.98 -1.75
CA ILE A 181 -49.80 -34.66 -1.35
C ILE A 181 -49.17 -34.78 0.03
N GLU A 182 -47.96 -34.26 0.21
CA GLU A 182 -47.29 -34.25 1.51
C GLU A 182 -47.71 -33.04 2.35
N ARG A 183 -47.80 -31.86 1.71
CA ARG A 183 -48.21 -30.61 2.35
C ARG A 183 -48.72 -29.62 1.33
N ALA A 184 -49.77 -28.88 1.68
CA ALA A 184 -50.22 -27.72 0.91
C ALA A 184 -50.50 -26.53 1.83
N HIS A 185 -50.08 -25.33 1.42
CA HIS A 185 -50.34 -24.10 2.16
C HIS A 185 -50.28 -22.89 1.21
N ARG A 186 -50.93 -21.80 1.60
CA ARG A 186 -50.78 -20.52 0.90
C ARG A 186 -49.37 -19.97 1.09
N ASP A 187 -48.79 -19.47 0.01
CA ASP A 187 -47.44 -18.90 -0.03
C ASP A 187 -47.48 -17.46 -0.55
N GLY A 188 -46.86 -16.56 0.20
CA GLY A 188 -46.74 -15.14 -0.11
C GLY A 188 -47.89 -14.25 0.38
N ARG A 189 -47.72 -12.93 0.19
CA ARG A 189 -48.76 -11.93 0.41
C ARG A 189 -49.56 -11.79 -0.88
N GLY A 190 -50.89 -11.84 -0.79
CA GLY A 190 -51.76 -11.61 -1.95
C GLY A 190 -51.41 -10.28 -2.61
N ASN A 191 -51.22 -10.29 -3.92
CA ASN A 191 -50.65 -9.14 -4.63
C ASN A 191 -51.77 -8.36 -5.33
N ASN A 192 -51.95 -7.07 -5.01
CA ASN A 192 -52.90 -6.15 -5.66
C ASN A 192 -54.29 -6.76 -5.95
N GLY A 193 -54.94 -7.34 -4.92
CA GLY A 193 -56.27 -7.94 -5.05
C GLY A 193 -56.31 -9.36 -5.63
N ARG A 194 -55.16 -9.99 -5.89
CA ARG A 194 -55.09 -11.42 -6.24
C ARG A 194 -54.82 -12.28 -5.01
N SER A 195 -55.54 -13.39 -4.90
CA SER A 195 -55.34 -14.40 -3.87
C SER A 195 -53.92 -14.98 -3.92
N PRO A 196 -53.27 -15.26 -2.76
CA PRO A 196 -51.97 -15.92 -2.72
C PRO A 196 -52.01 -17.29 -3.41
N HIS A 197 -50.87 -17.74 -3.93
CA HIS A 197 -50.78 -19.06 -4.55
C HIS A 197 -50.78 -20.16 -3.49
N ILE A 198 -51.25 -21.35 -3.84
CA ILE A 198 -51.06 -22.53 -3.00
C ILE A 198 -49.75 -23.20 -3.42
N LEU A 199 -48.80 -23.29 -2.50
CA LEU A 199 -47.58 -24.06 -2.67
C LEU A 199 -47.83 -25.49 -2.19
N VAL A 200 -47.72 -26.43 -3.12
CA VAL A 200 -47.96 -27.85 -2.88
C VAL A 200 -46.64 -28.60 -2.96
N LYS A 201 -46.40 -29.51 -2.02
CA LYS A 201 -45.28 -30.47 -2.04
C LYS A 201 -45.82 -31.87 -2.30
N CYS A 202 -45.36 -32.49 -3.39
CA CYS A 202 -45.61 -33.91 -3.66
C CYS A 202 -44.63 -34.79 -2.90
N LEU A 203 -45.07 -35.99 -2.54
CA LEU A 203 -44.19 -37.02 -2.00
C LEU A 203 -43.10 -37.42 -3.01
N SER A 204 -43.48 -37.57 -4.29
CA SER A 204 -42.58 -37.98 -5.37
C SER A 204 -42.47 -36.95 -6.49
N TYR A 205 -41.28 -36.84 -7.08
CA TYR A 205 -41.06 -36.04 -8.28
C TYR A 205 -41.86 -36.55 -9.48
N LYS A 206 -42.09 -37.87 -9.55
CA LYS A 206 -42.86 -38.47 -10.65
C LYS A 206 -44.30 -37.97 -10.64
N ASP A 207 -44.90 -37.86 -9.46
CA ASP A 207 -46.28 -37.39 -9.30
C ASP A 207 -46.41 -35.94 -9.76
N LYS A 208 -45.48 -35.07 -9.33
CA LYS A 208 -45.42 -33.70 -9.83
C LYS A 208 -45.34 -33.65 -11.36
N MET A 209 -44.46 -34.45 -11.98
CA MET A 209 -44.32 -34.45 -13.43
C MET A 209 -45.56 -34.97 -14.14
N ASN A 210 -46.25 -35.96 -13.57
CA ASN A 210 -47.50 -36.46 -14.12
C ASN A 210 -48.61 -35.39 -14.05
N ILE A 211 -48.73 -34.69 -12.92
CA ILE A 211 -49.67 -33.58 -12.76
C ILE A 211 -49.39 -32.48 -13.79
N LEU A 212 -48.12 -32.06 -13.91
CA LEU A 212 -47.74 -30.99 -14.84
C LEU A 212 -47.94 -31.38 -16.30
N ARG A 213 -47.74 -32.64 -16.68
CA ARG A 213 -47.98 -33.12 -18.04
C ARG A 213 -49.46 -33.19 -18.42
N ASN A 214 -50.32 -33.43 -17.44
CA ASN A 214 -51.77 -33.47 -17.64
C ASN A 214 -52.42 -32.07 -17.51
N ALA A 215 -51.61 -31.04 -17.19
CA ALA A 215 -52.07 -29.67 -17.01
C ALA A 215 -52.06 -28.83 -18.31
N ASP A 216 -51.47 -29.36 -19.39
CA ASP A 216 -51.47 -28.77 -20.72
C ASP A 216 -52.71 -29.15 -21.54
#